data_AF-A0A7Y2MWJ9-F1
#
_entry.id   AF-A0A7Y2MWJ9-F1
#
_cell.length_a   1.000
_cell.length_b   1.000
_cell.length_c   1.000
_cell.angle_alpha   90.00
_cell.angle_beta   90.00
_cell.angle_gamma   90.00
#
_symmetry.space_group_name_H-M   'P 1'
#
loop_
_entity.id
_entity.type
_entity.pdbx_description
1 polymer ?
#
loop_
_entity_poly.entity_id
_entity_poly.type
_entity_poly.pdbx_seq_one_letter_code
_entity_poly.pdbx_strand_id
1 'polypeptide(L)'
;GDPDDFQGTIHYSKGSLFLQHLETAFGRSTFDRFLFQYFKDFAFKTITTERFLDYLDKNLLQSASSRVHRADVEQWLYQPGLPGGVTVPTSSTLAAAATFAATWASGEVELAGIPFDEWSPHAIVHFINSLPAGLPDERLQQLDEGLGLSTTRNAEIGRTWFIQVATRRHRPAYDAMAHYLNRYGRGRLVRPVYVALADNGADLELARELYARARASYHPYVKNSVARALGVKTD
;
A
#
# COMPACT_ATOMS: atom_id res chain seq x y z
N GLY A 1 4.34 -20.14 -13.81
CA GLY A 1 4.56 -18.73 -13.46
C GLY A 1 5.38 -18.70 -12.20
N ASP A 2 6.33 -17.77 -12.10
CA ASP A 2 7.06 -17.53 -10.85
C ASP A 2 6.03 -17.13 -9.77
N PRO A 3 5.89 -17.88 -8.67
CA PRO A 3 4.97 -17.54 -7.58
C PRO A 3 5.21 -16.13 -7.03
N ASP A 4 6.43 -15.61 -7.19
CA ASP A 4 6.84 -14.31 -6.68
C ASP A 4 6.39 -13.13 -7.56
N ASP A 5 6.03 -13.37 -8.82
CA ASP A 5 5.45 -12.33 -9.70
C ASP A 5 3.98 -12.03 -9.35
N PHE A 6 3.31 -12.91 -8.59
CA PHE A 6 1.89 -12.82 -8.22
C PHE A 6 1.62 -12.40 -6.77
N GLN A 7 2.65 -12.01 -6.00
CA GLN A 7 2.46 -11.50 -4.63
C GLN A 7 1.91 -10.06 -4.64
N GLY A 8 0.69 -9.90 -5.16
CA GLY A 8 -0.05 -8.64 -5.19
C GLY A 8 -0.81 -8.37 -3.89
N THR A 9 -0.83 -7.11 -3.48
CA THR A 9 -1.74 -6.60 -2.43
C THR A 9 -3.22 -6.85 -2.76
N ILE A 10 -3.55 -7.02 -4.04
CA ILE A 10 -4.91 -7.25 -4.55
C ILE A 10 -5.55 -8.50 -3.92
N HIS A 11 -4.82 -9.61 -3.79
CA HIS A 11 -5.37 -10.85 -3.21
C HIS A 11 -5.72 -10.67 -1.73
N TYR A 12 -4.87 -9.99 -0.97
CA TYR A 12 -5.10 -9.71 0.44
C TYR A 12 -6.29 -8.75 0.64
N SER A 13 -6.35 -7.66 -0.12
CA SER A 13 -7.43 -6.69 0.01
C SER A 13 -8.78 -7.28 -0.41
N LYS A 14 -8.84 -8.01 -1.53
CA LYS A 14 -10.08 -8.63 -2.01
C LYS A 14 -10.58 -9.72 -1.07
N GLY A 15 -9.69 -10.57 -0.57
CA GLY A 15 -10.03 -11.60 0.43
C GLY A 15 -10.54 -10.99 1.74
N SER A 16 -9.91 -9.92 2.23
CA SER A 16 -10.38 -9.21 3.42
C SER A 16 -11.78 -8.61 3.22
N LEU A 17 -12.02 -7.95 2.08
CA LEU A 17 -13.33 -7.38 1.77
C LEU A 17 -14.41 -8.45 1.64
N PHE A 18 -14.08 -9.61 1.08
CA PHE A 18 -14.99 -10.77 1.03
C PHE A 18 -15.40 -11.24 2.44
N LEU A 19 -14.44 -11.40 3.35
CA LEU A 19 -14.75 -11.80 4.73
C LEU A 19 -15.57 -10.73 5.47
N GLN A 20 -15.30 -9.44 5.25
CA GLN A 20 -16.11 -8.34 5.80
C GLN A 20 -17.53 -8.30 5.22
N HIS A 21 -17.69 -8.65 3.94
CA HIS A 21 -18.99 -8.78 3.31
C HIS A 21 -19.81 -9.90 3.98
N LEU A 22 -19.20 -11.06 4.25
CA LEU A 22 -19.84 -12.12 5.02
C LEU A 22 -20.16 -11.68 6.46
N GLU A 23 -19.23 -11.00 7.15
CA GLU A 23 -19.48 -10.45 8.48
C GLU A 23 -20.69 -9.51 8.49
N THR A 24 -20.78 -8.62 7.51
CA THR A 24 -21.87 -7.65 7.39
C THR A 24 -23.20 -8.33 7.11
N ALA A 25 -23.20 -9.36 6.26
CA ALA A 25 -24.42 -10.09 5.88
C ALA A 25 -24.98 -10.97 7.00
N PHE A 26 -24.11 -11.62 7.78
CA PHE A 26 -24.50 -12.60 8.80
C PHE A 26 -24.41 -12.08 10.24
N GLY A 27 -23.78 -10.92 10.45
CA GLY A 27 -23.48 -10.34 11.74
C GLY A 27 -22.26 -10.98 12.40
N ARG A 28 -21.49 -10.16 13.15
CA ARG A 28 -20.23 -10.55 13.79
C ARG A 28 -20.33 -11.80 14.66
N SER A 29 -21.36 -11.92 15.50
CA SER A 29 -21.52 -13.08 16.39
C SER A 29 -21.63 -14.41 15.62
N THR A 30 -22.41 -14.42 14.54
CA THR A 30 -22.57 -15.61 13.69
C THR A 30 -21.29 -15.91 12.92
N PHE A 31 -20.68 -14.87 12.33
CA PHE A 31 -19.48 -15.00 11.52
C PHE A 31 -18.26 -15.43 12.34
N ASP A 32 -18.06 -14.86 13.53
CA ASP A 32 -16.95 -15.23 14.43
C ASP A 32 -17.07 -16.69 14.88
N ARG A 33 -18.29 -17.18 15.15
CA ARG A 33 -18.53 -18.60 15.47
C ARG A 33 -18.16 -19.51 14.29
N PHE A 34 -18.55 -19.13 13.09
CA PHE A 34 -18.17 -19.84 11.87
C PHE A 34 -16.65 -19.88 11.69
N LEU A 35 -15.96 -18.74 11.83
CA LEU A 35 -14.50 -18.64 11.72
C LEU A 35 -13.77 -19.48 12.77
N PHE A 36 -14.24 -19.43 14.02
CA PHE A 36 -13.66 -20.24 15.10
C PHE A 36 -13.75 -21.74 14.78
N GLN A 37 -14.93 -22.19 14.37
CA GLN A 37 -15.15 -23.60 14.03
C GLN A 37 -14.35 -24.02 12.79
N TYR A 38 -14.28 -23.16 11.77
CA TYR A 38 -13.45 -23.35 10.58
C TYR A 38 -11.98 -23.59 10.93
N PHE A 39 -11.38 -22.75 11.79
CA PHE A 39 -9.99 -22.94 12.20
C PHE A 39 -9.79 -24.21 13.02
N LYS A 40 -10.76 -24.59 13.85
CA LYS A 40 -10.72 -25.83 14.63
C LYS A 40 -10.76 -27.08 13.73
N ASP A 41 -11.67 -27.11 12.76
CA ASP A 41 -11.88 -28.28 11.90
C ASP A 41 -10.77 -28.50 10.88
N PHE A 42 -10.12 -27.41 10.45
CA PHE A 42 -9.00 -27.45 9.51
C PHE A 42 -7.62 -27.24 10.15
N ALA A 43 -7.53 -27.29 11.48
CA ALA A 43 -6.26 -27.23 12.18
C ALA A 43 -5.30 -28.32 11.66
N PHE A 44 -4.10 -27.89 11.24
CA PHE A 44 -3.04 -28.76 10.69
C PHE A 44 -3.44 -29.54 9.42
N LYS A 45 -4.39 -29.02 8.63
CA LYS A 45 -4.84 -29.62 7.36
C LYS A 45 -4.62 -28.66 6.20
N THR A 46 -4.47 -29.24 5.01
CA THR A 46 -4.55 -28.50 3.75
C THR A 46 -5.98 -28.54 3.22
N ILE A 47 -6.45 -27.41 2.69
CA ILE A 47 -7.75 -27.31 2.03
C ILE A 47 -7.62 -26.64 0.66
N THR A 48 -8.61 -26.86 -0.19
CA THR A 48 -8.78 -26.16 -1.46
C THR A 48 -9.91 -25.14 -1.36
N THR A 49 -10.03 -24.26 -2.36
CA THR A 49 -11.14 -23.30 -2.47
C THR A 49 -12.49 -24.00 -2.50
N GLU A 50 -12.60 -25.13 -3.20
CA GLU A 50 -13.83 -25.92 -3.34
C GLU A 50 -14.23 -26.51 -1.98
N ARG A 51 -13.26 -27.01 -1.21
CA ARG A 51 -13.50 -27.47 0.16
C ARG A 51 -13.96 -26.34 1.09
N PHE A 52 -13.42 -25.14 0.92
CA PHE A 52 -13.88 -23.96 1.65
C PHE A 52 -15.34 -23.61 1.28
N LEU A 53 -15.69 -23.60 -0.01
CA LEU A 53 -17.04 -23.32 -0.48
C LEU A 53 -18.06 -24.34 0.07
N ASP A 54 -17.74 -25.62 0.01
CA ASP A 54 -18.62 -26.68 0.54
C ASP A 54 -18.80 -26.58 2.07
N TYR A 55 -17.76 -26.12 2.77
CA TYR A 55 -17.82 -25.85 4.20
C TYR A 55 -18.66 -24.60 4.50
N LEU A 56 -18.52 -23.54 3.69
CA LEU A 56 -19.29 -22.31 3.81
C LEU A 56 -20.79 -22.54 3.61
N ASP A 57 -21.16 -23.33 2.60
CA ASP A 57 -22.55 -23.72 2.34
C ASP A 57 -23.18 -24.36 3.58
N LYS A 58 -22.51 -25.37 4.14
CA LYS A 58 -23.01 -26.17 5.26
C LYS A 58 -23.07 -25.40 6.57
N ASN A 59 -22.11 -24.52 6.82
CA ASN A 59 -21.89 -23.94 8.15
C ASN A 59 -22.25 -22.46 8.27
N LEU A 60 -22.53 -21.77 7.15
CA LEU A 60 -22.91 -20.36 7.17
C LEU A 60 -24.12 -20.07 6.27
N LEU A 61 -24.09 -20.49 5.01
CA LEU A 61 -25.13 -20.09 4.03
C LEU A 61 -26.48 -20.79 4.26
N GLN A 62 -26.52 -21.94 4.95
CA GLN A 62 -27.77 -22.64 5.28
C GLN A 62 -28.66 -21.92 6.30
N SER A 63 -28.22 -20.82 6.93
CA SER A 63 -29.09 -20.06 7.85
C SER A 63 -30.25 -19.41 7.07
N ALA A 64 -31.49 -19.61 7.51
CA ALA A 64 -32.72 -19.16 6.83
C ALA A 64 -32.83 -17.63 6.62
N SER A 65 -31.92 -16.85 7.19
CA SER A 65 -31.80 -15.40 6.99
C SER A 65 -30.76 -14.99 5.94
N SER A 66 -30.15 -15.94 5.21
CA SER A 66 -29.03 -15.65 4.32
C SER A 66 -29.45 -14.80 3.12
N ARG A 67 -28.98 -13.54 3.08
CA ARG A 67 -29.02 -12.67 1.91
C ARG A 67 -27.88 -12.93 0.91
N VAL A 68 -27.04 -13.94 1.19
CA VAL A 68 -25.86 -14.32 0.41
C VAL A 68 -26.03 -15.77 -0.01
N HIS A 69 -25.92 -16.01 -1.31
CA HIS A 69 -26.00 -17.32 -1.95
C HIS A 69 -24.62 -17.76 -2.45
N ARG A 70 -24.49 -19.06 -2.77
CA ARG A 70 -23.26 -19.64 -3.36
C ARG A 70 -22.77 -18.83 -4.56
N ALA A 71 -23.68 -18.42 -5.45
CA ALA A 71 -23.34 -17.62 -6.63
C ALA A 71 -22.67 -16.28 -6.29
N ASP A 72 -23.09 -15.62 -5.21
CA ASP A 72 -22.49 -14.36 -4.76
C ASP A 72 -21.04 -14.60 -4.27
N VAL A 73 -20.83 -15.68 -3.52
CA VAL A 73 -19.49 -16.08 -3.06
C VAL A 73 -18.58 -16.44 -4.24
N GLU A 74 -19.09 -17.17 -5.22
CA GLU A 74 -18.34 -17.53 -6.42
C GLU A 74 -17.96 -16.29 -7.25
N GLN A 75 -18.78 -15.23 -7.23
CA GLN A 75 -18.42 -13.94 -7.82
C GLN A 75 -17.21 -13.31 -7.11
N TRP A 76 -17.13 -13.41 -5.77
CA TRP A 76 -15.94 -12.97 -5.03
C TRP A 76 -14.70 -13.79 -5.36
N LEU A 77 -14.80 -15.12 -5.46
CA LEU A 77 -13.63 -15.99 -5.57
C LEU A 77 -13.08 -16.10 -7.00
N TYR A 78 -13.96 -16.15 -8.00
CA TYR A 78 -13.58 -16.54 -9.36
C TYR A 78 -13.63 -15.39 -10.38
N GLN A 79 -14.42 -14.34 -10.15
CA GLN A 79 -14.52 -13.22 -11.10
C GLN A 79 -13.46 -12.14 -10.85
N PRO A 80 -12.96 -11.44 -11.89
CA PRO A 80 -12.08 -10.30 -11.71
C PRO A 80 -12.80 -9.11 -11.06
N GLY A 81 -12.03 -8.23 -10.40
CA GLY A 81 -12.58 -7.03 -9.75
C GLY A 81 -13.35 -7.32 -8.45
N LEU A 82 -14.08 -6.32 -7.95
CA LEU A 82 -15.00 -6.45 -6.83
C LEU A 82 -16.42 -6.70 -7.37
N PRO A 83 -17.24 -7.54 -6.70
CA PRO A 83 -18.65 -7.66 -7.01
C PRO A 83 -19.40 -6.32 -6.95
N GLY A 84 -20.55 -6.25 -7.61
CA GLY A 84 -21.42 -5.07 -7.54
C GLY A 84 -21.97 -4.84 -6.14
N GLY A 85 -22.14 -3.58 -5.73
CA GLY A 85 -22.75 -3.23 -4.44
C GLY A 85 -21.85 -3.41 -3.22
N VAL A 86 -20.55 -3.71 -3.40
CA VAL A 86 -19.59 -3.80 -2.30
C VAL A 86 -19.37 -2.42 -1.66
N THR A 87 -19.60 -2.33 -0.35
CA THR A 87 -19.22 -1.16 0.44
C THR A 87 -17.72 -1.21 0.70
N VAL A 88 -16.99 -0.25 0.15
CA VAL A 88 -15.56 -0.09 0.42
C VAL A 88 -15.38 0.70 1.72
N PRO A 89 -14.50 0.27 2.64
CA PRO A 89 -14.22 1.01 3.86
C PRO A 89 -13.81 2.47 3.58
N THR A 90 -14.41 3.40 4.31
CA THR A 90 -14.05 4.82 4.27
C THR A 90 -13.39 5.25 5.58
N SER A 91 -12.63 6.35 5.54
CA SER A 91 -12.00 6.93 6.73
C SER A 91 -12.13 8.44 6.69
N SER A 92 -12.75 9.01 7.72
CA SER A 92 -12.87 10.46 7.88
C SER A 92 -11.51 11.13 8.05
N THR A 93 -10.57 10.48 8.76
CA THR A 93 -9.21 10.99 8.93
C THR A 93 -8.43 11.04 7.61
N LEU A 94 -8.55 10.00 6.77
CA LEU A 94 -7.90 10.01 5.45
C LEU A 94 -8.55 11.04 4.52
N ALA A 95 -9.88 11.17 4.55
CA ALA A 95 -10.58 12.21 3.80
C ALA A 95 -10.13 13.61 4.23
N ALA A 96 -10.04 13.86 5.54
CA ALA A 96 -9.53 15.12 6.08
C ALA A 96 -8.07 15.36 5.63
N ALA A 97 -7.20 14.36 5.70
CA ALA A 97 -5.82 14.46 5.24
C ALA A 97 -5.73 14.84 3.75
N ALA A 98 -6.58 14.27 2.89
CA ALA A 98 -6.65 14.65 1.48
C ALA A 98 -7.16 16.09 1.29
N THR A 99 -8.18 16.52 2.05
CA THR A 99 -8.66 17.90 2.03
C THR A 99 -7.59 18.89 2.48
N PHE A 100 -6.86 18.59 3.56
CA PHE A 100 -5.75 19.42 4.02
C PHE A 100 -4.62 19.48 2.99
N ALA A 101 -4.30 18.37 2.31
CA ALA A 101 -3.31 18.37 1.25
C ALA A 101 -3.68 19.34 0.12
N ALA A 102 -4.95 19.35 -0.31
CA ALA A 102 -5.44 20.23 -1.37
C ALA A 102 -5.50 21.71 -0.94
N THR A 103 -6.03 22.00 0.26
CA THR A 103 -6.17 23.38 0.79
C THR A 103 -4.83 23.99 1.19
N TRP A 104 -3.89 23.19 1.68
CA TRP A 104 -2.51 23.63 1.88
C TRP A 104 -1.82 23.93 0.54
N ALA A 105 -1.98 23.04 -0.44
CA ALA A 105 -1.39 23.23 -1.76
C ALA A 105 -1.90 24.49 -2.49
N SER A 106 -3.15 24.91 -2.25
CA SER A 106 -3.72 26.15 -2.78
C SER A 106 -3.33 27.40 -1.99
N GLY A 107 -2.73 27.25 -0.80
CA GLY A 107 -2.42 28.35 0.12
C GLY A 107 -3.61 28.84 0.94
N GLU A 108 -4.73 28.11 0.97
CA GLU A 108 -5.86 28.41 1.83
C GLU A 108 -5.56 28.12 3.31
N VAL A 109 -4.73 27.10 3.56
CA VAL A 109 -4.31 26.69 4.92
C VAL A 109 -2.79 26.69 5.00
N GLU A 110 -2.22 27.28 6.05
CA GLU A 110 -0.80 27.17 6.37
C GLU A 110 -0.48 25.85 7.08
N LEU A 111 0.77 25.36 6.99
CA LEU A 111 1.18 24.09 7.62
C LEU A 111 0.84 24.03 9.12
N ALA A 112 0.98 25.16 9.83
CA ALA A 112 0.68 25.25 11.27
C ALA A 112 -0.80 25.01 11.60
N GLY A 113 -1.70 25.14 10.62
CA GLY A 113 -3.13 24.88 10.76
C GLY A 113 -3.53 23.43 10.53
N ILE A 114 -2.57 22.54 10.23
CA ILE A 114 -2.83 21.13 9.94
C ILE A 114 -2.47 20.28 11.18
N PRO A 115 -3.41 19.46 11.70
CA PRO A 115 -3.23 18.71 12.96
C PRO A 115 -2.41 17.43 12.74
N PHE A 116 -1.15 17.57 12.31
CA PHE A 116 -0.28 16.43 12.01
C PHE A 116 0.06 15.57 13.24
N ASP A 117 0.05 16.14 14.43
CA ASP A 117 0.30 15.48 15.71
C ASP A 117 -0.84 14.55 16.14
N GLU A 118 -2.06 14.82 15.68
CA GLU A 118 -3.23 13.95 15.88
C GLU A 118 -3.26 12.76 14.89
N TRP A 119 -2.39 12.78 13.88
CA TRP A 119 -2.46 11.82 12.79
C TRP A 119 -1.59 10.58 13.00
N SER A 120 -2.17 9.43 12.65
CA SER A 120 -1.39 8.22 12.46
C SER A 120 -0.45 8.34 11.25
N PRO A 121 0.63 7.54 11.17
CA PRO A 121 1.49 7.50 10.00
C PRO A 121 0.75 7.23 8.68
N HIS A 122 -0.35 6.48 8.71
CA HIS A 122 -1.17 6.22 7.52
C HIS A 122 -1.84 7.49 7.00
N ALA A 123 -2.30 8.37 7.89
CA ALA A 123 -2.89 9.65 7.51
C ALA A 123 -1.83 10.61 6.95
N ILE A 124 -0.61 10.62 7.51
CA ILE A 124 0.52 11.38 6.96
C ILE A 124 0.90 10.86 5.56
N VAL A 125 1.02 9.54 5.39
CA VAL A 125 1.28 8.92 4.07
C VAL A 125 0.16 9.28 3.08
N HIS A 126 -1.09 9.28 3.50
CA HIS A 126 -2.21 9.64 2.64
C HIS A 126 -2.16 11.13 2.25
N PHE A 127 -1.92 12.03 3.21
CA PHE A 127 -1.68 13.44 2.96
C PHE A 127 -0.62 13.66 1.87
N ILE A 128 0.57 13.03 2.00
CA ILE A 128 1.66 13.17 1.03
C ILE A 128 1.25 12.65 -0.36
N ASN A 129 0.52 11.53 -0.42
CA ASN A 129 0.04 10.97 -1.69
C ASN A 129 -1.09 11.80 -2.33
N SER A 130 -1.81 12.60 -1.54
CA SER A 130 -2.88 13.48 -2.00
C SER A 130 -2.38 14.84 -2.50
N LEU A 131 -1.07 15.12 -2.40
CA LEU A 131 -0.48 16.37 -2.90
C LEU A 131 -0.62 16.49 -4.42
N PRO A 132 -1.10 17.63 -4.97
CA PRO A 132 -1.25 17.81 -6.41
C PRO A 132 0.11 17.76 -7.11
N ALA A 133 0.16 17.22 -8.34
CA ALA A 133 1.43 16.94 -9.03
C ALA A 133 2.25 18.20 -9.35
N GLY A 134 1.60 19.34 -9.62
CA GLY A 134 2.23 20.59 -10.02
C GLY A 134 2.63 21.52 -8.87
N LEU A 135 2.93 21.00 -7.68
CA LEU A 135 3.44 21.85 -6.59
C LEU A 135 4.82 22.41 -6.94
N PRO A 136 5.06 23.71 -6.70
CA PRO A 136 6.37 24.31 -6.89
C PRO A 136 7.36 23.78 -5.83
N ASP A 137 8.65 23.83 -6.17
CA ASP A 137 9.74 23.28 -5.36
C ASP A 137 9.77 23.91 -3.96
N GLU A 138 9.47 25.20 -3.86
CA GLU A 138 9.42 25.96 -2.61
C GLU A 138 8.36 25.41 -1.64
N ARG A 139 7.23 24.92 -2.15
CA ARG A 139 6.19 24.29 -1.31
C ARG A 139 6.63 22.91 -0.83
N LEU A 140 7.32 22.13 -1.68
CA LEU A 140 7.90 20.85 -1.27
C LEU A 140 8.96 21.06 -0.18
N GLN A 141 9.82 22.07 -0.34
CA GLN A 141 10.80 22.46 0.66
C GLN A 141 10.14 22.86 1.98
N GLN A 142 9.11 23.73 1.92
CA GLN A 142 8.35 24.14 3.10
C GLN A 142 7.76 22.94 3.84
N LEU A 143 7.20 21.96 3.11
CA LEU A 143 6.63 20.76 3.68
C LEU A 143 7.70 19.87 4.33
N ASP A 144 8.83 19.68 3.66
CA ASP A 144 9.93 18.87 4.15
C ASP A 144 10.49 19.43 5.46
N GLU A 145 10.74 20.74 5.51
CA GLU A 145 11.22 21.44 6.70
C GLU A 145 10.20 21.40 7.83
N GLY A 146 8.92 21.62 7.53
CA GLY A 146 7.86 21.65 8.52
C GLY A 146 7.59 20.30 9.20
N LEU A 147 7.80 19.19 8.48
CA LEU A 147 7.51 17.83 8.96
C LEU A 147 8.76 16.96 9.19
N GLY A 148 9.94 17.44 8.79
CA GLY A 148 11.17 16.65 8.82
C GLY A 148 11.09 15.38 7.97
N LEU A 149 10.48 15.44 6.78
CA LEU A 149 10.21 14.24 5.97
C LEU A 149 11.49 13.55 5.50
N SER A 150 12.49 14.33 5.09
CA SER A 150 13.80 13.86 4.66
C SER A 150 14.64 13.28 5.81
N THR A 151 14.33 13.61 7.05
CA THR A 151 15.03 13.11 8.25
C THR A 151 14.22 12.08 9.04
N THR A 152 13.03 11.72 8.57
CA THR A 152 12.11 10.83 9.28
C THR A 152 12.72 9.46 9.54
N ARG A 153 12.46 8.92 10.74
CA ARG A 153 12.79 7.52 11.08
C ARG A 153 11.68 6.55 10.69
N ASN A 154 10.49 7.05 10.32
CA ASN A 154 9.41 6.20 9.86
C ASN A 154 9.64 5.82 8.39
N ALA A 155 9.98 4.55 8.15
CA ALA A 155 10.36 4.10 6.82
C ALA A 155 9.24 4.21 5.77
N GLU A 156 7.96 4.10 6.14
CA GLU A 156 6.83 4.23 5.19
C GLU A 156 6.55 5.70 4.84
N ILE A 157 6.70 6.62 5.80
CA ILE A 157 6.67 8.06 5.51
C ILE A 157 7.85 8.42 4.61
N GLY A 158 9.07 7.98 4.96
CA GLY A 158 10.27 8.21 4.15
C GLY A 158 10.12 7.66 2.73
N ARG A 159 9.67 6.42 2.57
CA ARG A 159 9.33 5.82 1.27
C ARG A 159 8.41 6.74 0.46
N THR A 160 7.31 7.18 1.09
CA THR A 160 6.26 7.95 0.41
C THR A 160 6.78 9.32 -0.01
N TRP A 161 7.53 9.98 0.89
CA TRP A 161 8.20 11.24 0.59
C TRP A 161 9.22 11.13 -0.53
N PHE A 162 10.12 10.14 -0.47
CA PHE A 162 11.16 10.00 -1.49
C PHE A 162 10.64 9.56 -2.86
N ILE A 163 9.47 8.92 -2.94
CA ILE A 163 8.76 8.77 -4.22
C ILE A 163 8.38 10.16 -4.77
N GLN A 164 7.80 11.06 -3.97
CA GLN A 164 7.47 12.42 -4.42
C GLN A 164 8.71 13.21 -4.82
N VAL A 165 9.80 13.12 -4.03
CA VAL A 165 11.10 13.75 -4.34
C VAL A 165 11.61 13.30 -5.70
N ALA A 166 11.65 11.98 -5.94
CA ALA A 166 12.10 11.41 -7.20
C ALA A 166 11.19 11.78 -8.38
N THR A 167 9.88 11.64 -8.22
CA THR A 167 8.91 11.92 -9.29
C THR A 167 8.94 13.39 -9.72
N ARG A 168 9.03 14.32 -8.76
CA ARG A 168 8.97 15.77 -9.02
C ARG A 168 10.34 16.40 -9.24
N ARG A 169 11.40 15.61 -9.08
CA ARG A 169 12.80 16.04 -9.14
C ARG A 169 13.15 17.14 -8.14
N HIS A 170 12.67 17.01 -6.91
CA HIS A 170 12.99 17.91 -5.80
C HIS A 170 14.44 17.67 -5.34
N ARG A 171 15.39 18.25 -6.09
CA ARG A 171 16.83 18.03 -5.91
C ARG A 171 17.38 18.33 -4.51
N PRO A 172 16.87 19.33 -3.74
CA PRO A 172 17.35 19.57 -2.39
C PRO A 172 17.31 18.34 -1.46
N ALA A 173 16.38 17.41 -1.68
CA ALA A 173 16.23 16.20 -0.87
C ALA A 173 16.99 14.97 -1.41
N TYR A 174 17.81 15.10 -2.46
CA TYR A 174 18.47 13.95 -3.11
C TYR A 174 19.50 13.26 -2.22
N ASP A 175 20.26 14.01 -1.43
CA ASP A 175 21.23 13.44 -0.49
C ASP A 175 20.52 12.65 0.61
N ALA A 176 19.43 13.18 1.16
CA ALA A 176 18.60 12.49 2.14
C ALA A 176 17.98 11.21 1.55
N MET A 177 17.50 11.27 0.32
CA MET A 177 17.00 10.10 -0.42
C MET A 177 18.09 9.05 -0.61
N ALA A 178 19.32 9.45 -0.95
CA ALA A 178 20.46 8.54 -1.07
C ALA A 178 20.78 7.85 0.26
N HIS A 179 20.73 8.59 1.38
CA HIS A 179 20.89 8.02 2.71
C HIS A 179 19.78 7.02 3.05
N TYR A 180 18.53 7.33 2.71
CA TYR A 180 17.40 6.42 2.91
C TYR A 180 17.57 5.11 2.13
N LEU A 181 17.96 5.19 0.85
CA LEU A 181 18.21 4.01 0.00
C LEU A 181 19.36 3.14 0.52
N ASN A 182 20.43 3.74 1.07
CA ASN A 182 21.52 2.97 1.68
C ASN A 182 21.14 2.36 3.03
N ARG A 183 20.21 2.99 3.78
CA ARG A 183 19.82 2.54 5.12
C ARG A 183 18.85 1.36 5.09
N TYR A 184 17.91 1.34 4.15
CA TYR A 184 16.85 0.32 4.10
C TYR A 184 17.08 -0.66 2.95
N GLY A 185 16.91 -1.97 3.20
CA GLY A 185 17.08 -3.02 2.19
C GLY A 185 15.80 -3.72 1.75
N ARG A 186 14.63 -3.36 2.29
CA ARG A 186 13.36 -4.02 1.98
C ARG A 186 12.83 -3.55 0.62
N GLY A 187 12.60 -4.47 -0.31
CA GLY A 187 12.15 -4.14 -1.67
C GLY A 187 10.91 -3.22 -1.72
N ARG A 188 9.92 -3.44 -0.84
CA ARG A 188 8.74 -2.55 -0.68
C ARG A 188 9.11 -1.08 -0.43
N LEU A 189 10.20 -0.84 0.30
CA LEU A 189 10.66 0.47 0.75
C LEU A 189 11.55 1.18 -0.28
N VAL A 190 12.39 0.43 -1.00
CA VAL A 190 13.41 1.04 -1.90
C VAL A 190 13.04 0.97 -3.37
N ARG A 191 12.43 -0.12 -3.85
CA ARG A 191 12.15 -0.31 -5.28
C ARG A 191 11.27 0.80 -5.86
N PRO A 192 10.17 1.23 -5.20
CA PRO A 192 9.33 2.30 -5.73
C PRO A 192 10.06 3.64 -5.90
N VAL A 193 11.06 3.93 -5.07
CA VAL A 193 11.87 5.16 -5.18
C VAL A 193 12.79 5.08 -6.41
N TYR A 194 13.45 3.94 -6.64
CA TYR A 194 14.23 3.73 -7.87
C TYR A 194 13.39 3.80 -9.14
N VAL A 195 12.19 3.22 -9.12
CA VAL A 195 11.24 3.30 -10.24
C VAL A 195 10.86 4.76 -10.49
N ALA A 196 10.53 5.52 -9.45
CA ALA A 196 10.21 6.94 -9.58
C ALA A 196 11.37 7.77 -10.15
N LEU A 197 12.63 7.45 -9.81
CA LEU A 197 13.81 8.09 -10.40
C LEU A 197 13.99 7.74 -11.89
N ALA A 198 13.76 6.47 -12.24
CA ALA A 198 13.85 6.02 -13.63
C ALA A 198 12.77 6.63 -14.52
N ASP A 199 11.54 6.74 -14.00
CA ASP A 199 10.36 7.16 -14.75
C ASP A 199 10.23 8.69 -14.87
N ASN A 200 11.00 9.47 -14.12
CA ASN A 200 10.92 10.94 -14.14
C ASN A 200 11.52 11.59 -15.41
N GLY A 201 12.06 10.78 -16.33
CA GLY A 201 12.56 11.22 -17.63
C GLY A 201 13.96 11.84 -17.63
N ALA A 202 14.63 11.96 -16.48
CA ALA A 202 15.92 12.63 -16.39
C ALA A 202 16.94 11.98 -15.45
N ASP A 203 16.52 11.18 -14.47
CA ASP A 203 17.40 10.73 -13.39
C ASP A 203 17.65 9.20 -13.39
N LEU A 204 17.49 8.55 -14.54
CA LEU A 204 17.80 7.12 -14.71
C LEU A 204 19.26 6.77 -14.37
N GLU A 205 20.23 7.58 -14.84
CA GLU A 205 21.64 7.33 -14.52
C GLU A 205 21.93 7.54 -13.03
N LEU A 206 21.33 8.57 -12.42
CA LEU A 206 21.42 8.76 -10.97
C LEU A 206 20.84 7.56 -10.21
N ALA A 207 19.71 7.01 -10.67
CA ALA A 207 19.11 5.81 -10.08
C ALA A 207 20.08 4.61 -10.13
N ARG A 208 20.79 4.43 -11.26
CA ARG A 208 21.80 3.37 -11.43
C ARG A 208 23.00 3.59 -10.52
N GLU A 209 23.48 4.82 -10.37
CA GLU A 209 24.58 5.16 -9.46
C GLU A 209 24.21 4.93 -7.99
N LEU A 210 23.02 5.36 -7.57
CA LEU A 210 22.50 5.13 -6.23
C LEU A 210 22.30 3.63 -5.96
N TYR A 211 21.82 2.87 -6.95
CA TYR A 211 21.70 1.43 -6.86
C TYR A 211 23.07 0.77 -6.73
N ALA A 212 24.06 1.16 -7.53
CA ALA A 212 25.40 0.60 -7.45
C ALA A 212 26.04 0.76 -6.06
N ARG A 213 25.80 1.91 -5.39
CA ARG A 213 26.27 2.17 -4.02
C ARG A 213 25.56 1.30 -2.98
N ALA A 214 24.24 1.15 -3.08
CA ALA A 214 23.44 0.43 -2.08
C ALA A 214 23.35 -1.09 -2.35
N ARG A 215 23.67 -1.57 -3.57
CA ARG A 215 23.37 -2.94 -4.00
C ARG A 215 23.99 -3.98 -3.09
N ALA A 216 25.19 -3.75 -2.56
CA ALA A 216 25.90 -4.73 -1.74
C ALA A 216 25.11 -5.16 -0.50
N SER A 217 24.39 -4.23 0.13
CA SER A 217 23.56 -4.48 1.31
C SER A 217 22.19 -5.10 1.03
N TYR A 218 21.75 -5.18 -0.23
CA TYR A 218 20.43 -5.71 -0.56
C TYR A 218 20.42 -7.24 -0.62
N HIS A 219 19.31 -7.83 -0.19
CA HIS A 219 19.01 -9.25 -0.42
C HIS A 219 18.99 -9.55 -1.94
N PRO A 220 19.45 -10.73 -2.42
CA PRO A 220 19.48 -11.07 -3.85
C PRO A 220 18.17 -10.81 -4.60
N TYR A 221 17.03 -11.12 -3.97
CA TYR A 221 15.71 -10.82 -4.55
C TYR A 221 15.52 -9.32 -4.84
N VAL A 222 15.90 -8.45 -3.90
CA VAL A 222 15.76 -7.01 -4.05
C VAL A 222 16.72 -6.48 -5.10
N LYS A 223 17.96 -7.00 -5.15
CA LYS A 223 18.93 -6.70 -6.22
C LYS A 223 18.30 -6.95 -7.59
N ASN A 224 17.80 -8.16 -7.82
CA ASN A 224 17.24 -8.56 -9.11
C ASN A 224 15.99 -7.75 -9.47
N SER A 225 15.14 -7.47 -8.47
CA SER A 225 13.92 -6.68 -8.67
C SER A 225 14.20 -5.21 -9.02
N VAL A 226 15.20 -4.58 -8.39
CA VAL A 226 15.61 -3.19 -8.69
C VAL A 226 16.41 -3.13 -10.00
N ALA A 227 17.34 -4.07 -10.24
CA ALA A 227 18.11 -4.11 -11.47
C ALA A 227 17.22 -4.24 -12.71
N ARG A 228 16.19 -5.10 -12.67
CA ARG A 228 15.16 -5.19 -13.72
C ARG A 228 14.46 -3.86 -13.95
N ALA A 229 14.07 -3.16 -12.87
CA ALA A 229 13.41 -1.85 -12.99
C ALA A 229 14.31 -0.77 -13.61
N LEU A 230 15.64 -0.87 -13.44
CA LEU A 230 16.62 0.10 -13.95
C LEU A 230 17.24 -0.30 -15.31
N GLY A 231 16.86 -1.45 -15.86
CA GLY A 231 17.47 -2.02 -17.07
C GLY A 231 18.96 -2.36 -16.90
N VAL A 232 19.39 -2.70 -15.68
CA VAL A 232 20.78 -3.08 -15.36
C VAL A 232 20.90 -4.60 -15.42
N LYS A 233 21.97 -5.12 -16.03
CA LYS A 233 22.24 -6.57 -16.05
C LYS A 233 22.47 -7.10 -14.63
N THR A 234 21.80 -8.17 -14.26
CA THR A 234 22.10 -8.93 -13.04
C THR A 234 23.19 -9.95 -13.35
N ASP A 235 24.20 -10.03 -12.48
CA ASP A 235 25.20 -11.12 -12.48
C ASP A 235 24.55 -12.46 -12.09
#